data_AF-A0A314XS15-F1
#
_entry.id   AF-A0A314XS15-F1
#
_cell.length_a   1.000
_cell.length_b   1.000
_cell.length_c   1.000
_cell.angle_alpha   90.00
_cell.angle_beta   90.00
_cell.angle_gamma   90.00
#
_symmetry.space_group_name_H-M   'P 1'
#
loop_
_entity.id
_entity.type
_entity.pdbx_description
1 polymer ?
#
loop_
_entity_poly.entity_id
_entity_poly.type
_entity_poly.pdbx_seq_one_letter_code
_entity_poly.pdbx_strand_id
1 'polypeptide(L)'
;MPVSEFDHAEKGDALYAMELALSLEKLTNEKLFNLHHVAEKNKDVQLIDFVESEFLTEQVEAIKKISEYVAQLRRVGKGHGVWHFDQALLHGDGAVDAIAA
;
A
#
# COMPACT_ATOMS: atom_id res chain seq x y z
N MET A 1 -17.93 -3.56 -15.77
CA MET A 1 -16.93 -2.47 -15.74
C MET A 1 -16.32 -2.33 -17.12
N PRO A 2 -15.99 -1.11 -17.58
CA PRO A 2 -15.22 -0.92 -18.81
C PRO A 2 -13.88 -1.65 -18.72
N VAL A 3 -13.39 -2.18 -19.83
CA VAL A 3 -12.13 -2.93 -19.89
C VAL A 3 -10.97 -1.94 -19.71
N SER A 4 -10.18 -2.13 -18.65
CA SER A 4 -8.98 -1.33 -18.37
C SER A 4 -7.82 -1.74 -19.27
N GLU A 5 -7.03 -0.79 -19.74
CA GLU A 5 -5.77 -1.07 -20.46
C GLU A 5 -4.71 -1.73 -19.56
N PHE A 6 -4.91 -1.67 -18.23
CA PHE A 6 -4.06 -2.28 -17.21
C PHE A 6 -4.60 -3.62 -16.70
N ASP A 7 -5.55 -4.24 -17.40
CA ASP A 7 -6.11 -5.52 -16.98
C ASP A 7 -5.06 -6.63 -17.01
N HIS A 8 -4.84 -7.25 -15.86
CA HIS A 8 -3.94 -8.38 -15.72
C HIS A 8 -4.74 -9.68 -15.78
N ALA A 9 -4.55 -10.49 -16.82
CA ALA A 9 -5.35 -11.69 -17.10
C ALA A 9 -5.58 -12.59 -15.88
N GLU A 10 -4.56 -12.84 -15.05
CA GLU A 10 -4.69 -13.68 -13.85
C GLU A 10 -5.19 -12.95 -12.61
N LYS A 11 -4.75 -11.71 -12.35
CA LYS A 11 -5.00 -11.01 -11.08
C LYS A 11 -6.15 -10.01 -11.14
N GLY A 12 -6.51 -9.53 -12.33
CA GLY A 12 -7.36 -8.36 -12.52
C GLY A 12 -6.59 -7.07 -12.24
N ASP A 13 -7.16 -5.96 -12.65
CA ASP A 13 -6.59 -4.61 -12.48
C ASP A 13 -6.39 -4.21 -11.01
N ALA A 14 -7.40 -4.38 -10.15
CA ALA A 14 -7.37 -3.91 -8.75
C ALA A 14 -6.31 -4.62 -7.90
N LEU A 15 -6.28 -5.96 -7.95
CA LEU A 15 -5.29 -6.73 -7.20
C LEU A 15 -3.88 -6.47 -7.73
N TYR A 16 -3.71 -6.38 -9.06
CA TYR A 16 -2.42 -6.08 -9.66
C TYR A 16 -1.91 -4.70 -9.25
N ALA A 17 -2.78 -3.68 -9.29
CA ALA A 17 -2.45 -2.32 -8.88
C ALA A 17 -2.05 -2.25 -7.40
N MET A 18 -2.78 -2.93 -6.50
CA MET A 18 -2.44 -2.93 -5.07
C MET A 18 -1.15 -3.68 -4.76
N GLU A 19 -0.86 -4.78 -5.46
CA GLU A 19 0.44 -5.46 -5.33
C GLU A 19 1.60 -4.59 -5.84
N LEU A 20 1.40 -3.87 -6.95
CA LEU A 20 2.38 -2.92 -7.46
C LEU A 20 2.61 -1.77 -6.47
N ALA A 21 1.53 -1.19 -5.93
CA ALA A 21 1.62 -0.15 -4.91
C ALA A 21 2.39 -0.65 -3.68
N LEU A 22 2.12 -1.87 -3.20
CA LEU A 22 2.87 -2.47 -2.08
C LEU A 22 4.37 -2.61 -2.38
N SER A 23 4.72 -3.01 -3.61
CA SER A 23 6.11 -3.08 -4.05
C SER A 23 6.77 -1.70 -4.08
N LEU A 24 6.05 -0.66 -4.53
CA LEU A 24 6.54 0.71 -4.54
C LEU A 24 6.75 1.25 -3.13
N GLU A 25 5.81 1.05 -2.21
CA GLU A 25 5.95 1.49 -0.81
C GLU A 25 7.15 0.82 -0.13
N LYS A 26 7.36 -0.48 -0.35
CA LYS A 26 8.54 -1.18 0.16
C LYS A 26 9.85 -0.63 -0.42
N LEU A 27 9.86 -0.29 -1.71
CA LEU A 27 11.01 0.33 -2.35
C LEU A 27 11.30 1.72 -1.79
N THR A 28 10.27 2.56 -1.60
CA THR A 28 10.38 3.87 -0.98
C THR A 28 10.94 3.76 0.43
N ASN A 29 10.45 2.82 1.24
CA ASN A 29 10.99 2.53 2.57
C ASN A 29 12.48 2.20 2.55
N GLU A 30 12.91 1.34 1.62
CA GLU A 30 14.33 1.03 1.44
C GLU A 30 15.13 2.29 1.07
N LYS A 31 14.60 3.18 0.25
CA LYS A 31 15.27 4.45 -0.09
C LYS A 31 15.33 5.42 1.08
N LEU A 32 14.31 5.44 1.94
CA LEU A 32 14.33 6.20 3.20
C LEU A 32 15.39 5.68 4.17
N PHE A 33 15.53 4.36 4.30
CA PHE A 33 16.64 3.76 5.09
C PHE A 33 18.01 4.12 4.52
N ASN A 34 18.16 4.15 3.20
CA ASN A 34 19.41 4.58 2.56
C ASN A 34 19.72 6.06 2.85
N LEU A 35 18.70 6.93 2.81
CA LEU A 35 18.83 8.34 3.18
C LEU A 35 19.24 8.51 4.65
N HIS A 36 18.56 7.80 5.55
CA HIS A 36 18.89 7.77 6.97
C HIS A 36 20.36 7.37 7.20
N HIS A 37 20.84 6.32 6.52
CA HIS A 37 22.23 5.88 6.63
C HIS A 37 23.24 6.90 6.09
N VAL A 38 22.89 7.68 5.07
CA VAL A 38 23.73 8.80 4.60
C VAL A 38 23.77 9.91 5.64
N ALA A 39 22.63 10.25 6.27
CA ALA A 39 22.57 11.24 7.34
C ALA A 39 23.43 10.82 8.55
N GLU A 40 23.34 9.54 8.95
CA GLU A 40 24.16 8.92 10.00
C GLU A 40 25.67 9.03 9.69
N LYS A 41 26.10 8.69 8.47
CA LYS A 41 27.51 8.82 8.05
C LYS A 41 28.04 10.25 8.14
N ASN A 42 27.18 11.23 7.88
CA ASN A 42 27.53 12.65 7.96
C ASN A 42 27.31 13.26 9.35
N LYS A 43 26.82 12.47 10.32
CA LYS A 43 26.49 12.89 11.68
C LYS A 43 25.45 14.02 11.73
N ASP A 44 24.54 14.04 10.77
CA ASP A 44 23.43 14.99 10.75
C ASP A 44 22.27 14.46 11.59
N VAL A 45 22.30 14.77 12.89
CA VAL A 45 21.32 14.29 13.86
C VAL A 45 19.91 14.83 13.57
N GLN A 46 19.79 16.02 13.00
CA GLN A 46 18.49 16.63 12.72
C GLN A 46 17.83 15.97 11.51
N LEU A 47 18.60 15.65 10.47
CA LEU A 47 18.08 14.91 9.32
C LEU A 47 17.69 13.47 9.67
N ILE A 48 18.45 12.81 10.56
CA ILE A 48 18.10 11.47 11.08
C ILE A 48 16.72 11.50 11.74
N ASP A 49 16.55 12.38 12.74
CA ASP A 49 15.31 12.51 13.50
C ASP A 49 14.12 12.86 12.59
N PHE A 50 14.32 13.75 11.62
CA PHE A 50 13.31 14.11 10.63
C PHE A 50 12.87 12.92 9.75
N VAL A 51 13.81 12.10 9.28
CA VAL A 51 13.47 10.91 8.46
C VAL A 51 12.75 9.85 9.28
N GLU A 52 13.15 9.63 10.54
CA GLU A 52 12.52 8.65 11.43
C GLU A 52 11.09 9.03 11.83
N SER A 53 10.91 10.27 12.28
CA SER A 53 9.64 10.77 12.81
C SER A 53 8.60 11.01 11.72
N GLU A 54 8.98 11.66 10.62
CA GLU A 54 8.02 12.12 9.60
C GLU A 54 7.80 11.08 8.49
N PHE A 55 8.75 10.19 8.20
CA PHE A 55 8.65 9.29 7.04
C PHE A 55 8.64 7.81 7.38
N LEU A 56 9.61 7.32 8.16
CA LEU A 56 9.74 5.88 8.41
C LEU A 56 8.56 5.29 9.18
N THR A 57 7.99 6.06 10.12
CA THR A 57 6.79 5.63 10.86
C THR A 57 5.59 5.51 9.93
N GLU A 58 5.30 6.55 9.13
CA GLU A 58 4.20 6.54 8.15
C GLU A 58 4.36 5.41 7.13
N GLN A 59 5.60 5.15 6.71
CA GLN A 59 5.89 4.14 5.71
C GLN A 59 5.57 2.71 6.19
N VAL A 60 5.79 2.41 7.48
CA VAL A 60 5.40 1.13 8.07
C VAL A 60 3.88 0.97 8.09
N GLU A 61 3.16 2.03 8.45
CA GLU A 61 1.69 2.04 8.47
C GLU A 61 1.10 1.89 7.05
N ALA A 62 1.66 2.60 6.06
CA ALA A 62 1.26 2.51 4.66
C ALA A 62 1.48 1.10 4.10
N ILE A 63 2.66 0.49 4.34
CA ILE A 63 2.95 -0.88 3.90
C ILE A 63 1.96 -1.87 4.52
N LYS A 64 1.63 -1.71 5.81
CA LYS A 64 0.64 -2.57 6.48
C LYS A 64 -0.73 -2.42 5.84
N LYS A 65 -1.22 -1.18 5.68
CA LYS A 65 -2.54 -0.88 5.11
C LYS A 65 -2.69 -1.46 3.70
N ILE A 66 -1.69 -1.26 2.83
CA ILE A 66 -1.75 -1.82 1.47
C ILE A 66 -1.63 -3.35 1.50
N SER A 67 -0.86 -3.93 2.42
CA SER A 67 -0.80 -5.39 2.58
C SER A 67 -2.16 -5.98 2.96
N GLU A 68 -2.93 -5.30 3.82
CA GLU A 68 -4.29 -5.68 4.17
C GLU A 68 -5.23 -5.62 2.96
N TYR A 69 -5.12 -4.57 2.14
CA TYR A 69 -5.88 -4.46 0.88
C TYR A 69 -5.57 -5.60 -0.10
N VAL A 70 -4.28 -5.92 -0.28
CA VAL A 70 -3.87 -7.06 -1.11
C VAL A 70 -4.47 -8.37 -0.58
N ALA A 71 -4.44 -8.58 0.74
CA ALA A 71 -5.00 -9.78 1.37
C ALA A 71 -6.52 -9.89 1.17
N GLN A 72 -7.24 -8.77 1.24
CA GLN A 72 -8.69 -8.72 1.01
C GLN A 72 -9.04 -8.97 -0.45
N LEU A 73 -8.35 -8.30 -1.39
CA LEU A 73 -8.57 -8.50 -2.82
C LEU A 73 -8.31 -9.95 -3.24
N ARG A 74 -7.29 -10.60 -2.66
CA ARG A 74 -7.06 -12.05 -2.85
C ARG A 74 -8.17 -12.92 -2.26
N ARG A 75 -8.80 -12.50 -1.16
CA ARG A 75 -9.88 -13.23 -0.49
C ARG A 75 -11.20 -13.12 -1.24
N VAL A 76 -11.59 -11.91 -1.65
CA VAL A 76 -12.89 -11.63 -2.28
C VAL A 76 -12.93 -12.04 -3.76
N GLY A 77 -11.77 -12.13 -4.42
CA GLY A 77 -11.66 -12.52 -5.82
C GLY A 77 -12.20 -11.46 -6.79
N LYS A 78 -12.22 -11.80 -8.07
CA LYS A 78 -12.60 -10.87 -9.15
C LYS A 78 -14.10 -10.60 -9.21
N GLY A 79 -14.48 -9.55 -9.96
CA GLY A 79 -15.87 -9.23 -10.25
C GLY A 79 -16.54 -8.53 -9.08
N HIS A 80 -17.60 -9.13 -8.52
CA HIS A 80 -18.41 -8.51 -7.48
C HIS A 80 -17.62 -8.21 -6.19
N GLY A 81 -16.65 -9.06 -5.83
CA GLY A 81 -15.78 -8.84 -4.68
C GLY A 81 -14.94 -7.56 -4.79
N VAL A 82 -14.40 -7.28 -5.97
CA VAL A 82 -13.65 -6.04 -6.25
C VAL A 82 -14.56 -4.82 -6.16
N TRP A 83 -15.80 -4.91 -6.64
CA TRP A 83 -16.75 -3.82 -6.54
C TRP A 83 -17.11 -3.48 -5.09
N HIS A 84 -17.35 -4.48 -4.23
CA HIS A 84 -17.56 -4.24 -2.80
C HIS A 84 -16.33 -3.63 -2.11
N PHE A 85 -15.14 -4.11 -2.46
CA PHE A 85 -13.90 -3.54 -1.96
C PHE A 85 -13.75 -2.06 -2.36
N ASP A 86 -14.06 -1.72 -3.61
CA ASP A 86 -14.05 -0.33 -4.12
C ASP A 86 -15.05 0.55 -3.37
N GLN A 87 -16.26 0.05 -3.10
CA GLN A 87 -17.24 0.78 -2.29
C GLN A 87 -16.77 1.00 -0.85
N ALA A 88 -16.14 0.00 -0.23
CA ALA A 88 -15.57 0.14 1.12
C ALA A 88 -14.47 1.22 1.15
N LEU A 89 -13.61 1.21 0.12
CA LEU A 89 -12.54 2.19 -0.02
C LEU A 89 -13.08 3.62 -0.17
N LEU A 90 -14.18 3.80 -0.93
CA LEU A 90 -14.80 5.11 -1.15
C LEU A 90 -15.42 5.71 0.12
N HIS A 91 -16.02 4.88 0.97
CA HIS A 91 -16.75 5.35 2.17
C HIS A 91 -15.86 5.47 3.41
N GLY A 92 -14.59 5.07 3.34
CA GLY A 92 -13.66 5.17 4.46
C GLY A 92 -13.87 4.12 5.55
N ASP A 93 -14.83 3.21 5.36
CA ASP A 93 -14.94 1.97 6.11
C ASP A 93 -13.76 1.11 5.68
N GLY A 94 -12.64 1.25 6.39
CA GLY A 94 -11.48 0.43 6.14
C GLY A 94 -11.94 -1.02 6.10
N ALA A 95 -11.81 -1.65 4.92
CA ALA A 95 -11.30 -3.00 4.66
C ALA A 95 -11.90 -4.21 5.44
N VAL A 96 -12.15 -4.06 6.74
CA VAL A 96 -12.61 -5.06 7.70
C VAL A 96 -14.14 -5.20 7.72
N ASP A 97 -14.91 -4.13 7.47
CA ASP A 97 -16.37 -4.15 7.64
C ASP A 97 -17.15 -4.58 6.37
N ALA A 98 -16.54 -4.47 5.21
CA ALA A 98 -17.19 -4.72 3.92
C ALA A 98 -17.49 -6.21 3.61
N ILE A 99 -16.95 -7.14 4.41
CA ILE A 99 -17.11 -8.60 4.22
C ILE A 99 -18.19 -9.17 5.18
N ALA A 100 -18.74 -8.34 6.08
CA ALA A 100 -19.68 -8.77 7.12
C ALA A 100 -21.16 -8.44 6.83
N ALA A 101 -21.48 -7.86 5.68
CA ALA A 101 -22.84 -7.54 5.24
C ALA A 101 -23.18 -8.23 3.92
#